data_AF-A0A2N1RR52-F1
#
_entry.id   AF-A0A2N1RR52-F1
#
_cell.length_a   1.000
_cell.length_b   1.000
_cell.length_c   1.000
_cell.angle_alpha   90.00
_cell.angle_beta   90.00
_cell.angle_gamma   90.00
#
_symmetry.space_group_name_H-M   'P 1'
#
loop_
_entity.id
_entity.type
_entity.pdbx_description
1 polymer ?
#
loop_
_entity_poly.entity_id
_entity_poly.type
_entity_poly.pdbx_seq_one_letter_code
_entity_poly.pdbx_strand_id
1 'polypeptide(L)' 'MLRSGKSDLLIIEESFKSDRIIITHDSDFGTFGIARKNLFKGIIYIRPGHINGKFIAEIVDTLFLQDIDII' A
#
# COMPACT_ATOMS: atom_id res chain seq x y z
N MET A 1 -21.86 11.42 7.33
CA MET A 1 -21.23 10.10 7.15
C MET A 1 -19.73 10.30 7.24
N LEU A 2 -19.11 10.04 8.39
CA LEU A 2 -17.68 10.28 8.60
C LEU A 2 -16.89 9.18 7.87
N ARG A 3 -16.22 9.53 6.77
CA ARG A 3 -15.26 8.63 6.13
C ARG A 3 -14.06 8.48 7.08
N SER A 4 -13.91 7.27 7.62
CA SER A 4 -12.71 6.85 8.37
C SER A 4 -11.64 6.44 7.35
N GLY A 5 -10.46 7.08 7.39
CA GLY A 5 -9.32 6.80 6.52
C GLY A 5 -8.38 7.99 6.40
N LYS A 6 -7.06 7.74 6.31
CA LYS A 6 -6.10 8.78 5.92
C LYS A 6 -6.25 9.06 4.42
N SER A 7 -5.98 10.29 3.98
CA SER A 7 -5.95 10.58 2.54
C SER A 7 -4.76 9.90 1.87
N ASP A 8 -4.91 9.52 0.61
CA ASP A 8 -3.84 8.90 -0.19
C ASP A 8 -2.60 9.79 -0.22
N LEU A 9 -2.79 11.11 -0.29
CA LEU A 9 -1.70 12.10 -0.25
C LEU A 9 -0.87 11.98 1.03
N LEU A 10 -1.52 11.86 2.20
CA LEU A 10 -0.79 11.71 3.46
C LEU A 10 -0.02 10.39 3.53
N ILE A 11 -0.57 9.31 2.97
CA ILE A 11 0.10 8.01 2.90
C ILE A 11 1.33 8.09 1.99
N ILE A 12 1.19 8.72 0.81
CA ILE A 12 2.29 8.93 -0.14
C ILE A 12 3.40 9.78 0.49
N GLU A 13 3.07 10.93 1.08
CA GLU A 13 4.05 11.80 1.73
C GLU A 13 4.79 11.11 2.89
N GLU A 14 4.07 10.36 3.72
CA GLU A 14 4.66 9.60 4.83
C GLU A 14 5.60 8.51 4.31
N SER A 15 5.18 7.77 3.29
CA SER A 15 6.01 6.72 2.67
C SER A 15 7.31 7.30 2.08
N PHE A 16 7.23 8.48 1.47
CA PHE A 16 8.38 9.17 0.90
C PHE A 16 9.36 9.62 1.99
N LYS A 17 8.87 10.32 3.01
CA LYS A 17 9.68 10.81 4.13
C LYS A 17 10.36 9.68 4.90
N SER A 18 9.67 8.54 5.00
CA SER A 18 10.15 7.37 5.73
C SER A 18 10.93 6.35 4.88
N ASP A 19 11.16 6.62 3.60
CA ASP A 19 11.83 5.71 2.64
C ASP A 19 11.17 4.30 2.56
N ARG A 20 9.83 4.25 2.59
CA ARG A 20 9.02 3.03 2.59
C ARG A 20 8.30 2.79 1.27
N ILE A 21 8.02 1.52 0.99
CA ILE A 21 7.14 1.08 -0.09
C ILE A 21 5.69 1.06 0.41
N ILE A 22 4.75 1.40 -0.46
CA ILE A 22 3.32 1.32 -0.17
C ILE A 22 2.78 -0.03 -0.64
N ILE A 23 2.04 -0.73 0.22
CA ILE A 23 1.26 -1.92 -0.15
C ILE A 23 -0.22 -1.54 -0.13
N THR A 24 -0.94 -1.79 -1.24
CA THR A 24 -2.35 -1.43 -1.35
C THR A 24 -3.14 -2.47 -2.16
N HIS A 25 -4.42 -2.63 -1.84
CA HIS A 25 -5.38 -3.37 -2.66
C HIS A 25 -6.37 -2.43 -3.36
N ASP A 26 -6.22 -1.11 -3.17
CA ASP A 26 -7.00 -0.08 -3.84
C ASP A 26 -6.40 0.17 -5.23
N SER A 27 -7.18 -0.15 -6.28
CA SER A 27 -6.78 0.02 -7.67
C SER A 27 -6.64 1.48 -8.08
N ASP A 28 -7.33 2.40 -7.39
CA ASP A 28 -7.32 3.83 -7.73
C ASP A 28 -6.13 4.56 -7.10
N PHE A 29 -5.54 3.99 -6.04
CA PHE A 29 -4.38 4.55 -5.34
C PHE A 29 -3.17 4.79 -6.25
N GLY A 30 -2.92 3.85 -7.17
CA GLY A 30 -1.82 3.95 -8.14
C GLY A 30 -1.98 5.10 -9.13
N THR A 31 -3.23 5.44 -9.48
CA THR A 31 -3.54 6.50 -10.45
C THR A 31 -3.10 7.87 -9.92
N PHE A 32 -3.32 8.14 -8.63
CA PHE A 32 -2.88 9.39 -7.99
C PHE A 32 -1.37 9.49 -7.81
N GLY A 33 -0.71 8.38 -7.44
CA GLY A 33 0.73 8.32 -7.29
C GLY A 33 1.46 8.59 -8.61
N ILE A 34 1.09 7.87 -9.68
CA ILE A 34 1.75 7.98 -10.99
C ILE A 34 1.62 9.39 -11.59
N ALA A 35 0.47 10.04 -11.41
CA ALA A 35 0.25 11.41 -11.88
C ALA A 35 1.21 12.43 -11.25
N ARG A 36 1.74 12.14 -10.05
CA ARG A 36 2.65 13.01 -9.29
C ARG A 36 4.13 12.73 -9.55
N LYS A 37 4.44 11.76 -10.44
CA LYS A 37 5.74 11.35 -11.00
C LYS A 37 6.92 11.04 -10.05
N ASN A 38 6.97 11.51 -8.79
CA ASN A 38 8.24 11.49 -8.01
C ASN A 38 8.14 11.31 -6.48
N LEU A 39 6.97 11.00 -5.89
CA LEU A 39 6.80 11.04 -4.42
C LEU A 39 6.67 9.67 -3.74
N PHE A 40 7.15 8.58 -4.32
CA PHE A 40 7.11 7.28 -3.63
C PHE A 40 8.23 6.36 -4.13
N LYS A 41 8.73 5.50 -3.24
CA LYS A 41 9.78 4.51 -3.54
C LYS A 41 9.28 3.38 -4.43
N GLY A 42 8.04 2.96 -4.20
CA GLY A 42 7.37 1.91 -4.95
C GLY A 42 5.96 1.69 -4.41
N ILE A 43 5.11 1.10 -5.26
CA ILE A 43 3.78 0.62 -4.88
C ILE A 43 3.72 -0.86 -5.24
N ILE A 44 3.40 -1.69 -4.25
CA ILE A 44 3.04 -3.09 -4.45
C ILE A 44 1.53 -3.19 -4.35
N TYR A 45 0.90 -3.48 -5.48
CA TYR A 45 -0.52 -3.72 -5.52
C TYR A 45 -0.81 -5.21 -5.31
N ILE A 46 -1.67 -5.53 -4.35
CA ILE A 46 -2.06 -6.90 -4.00
C ILE A 46 -3.54 -7.15 -4.34
N ARG A 47 -3.84 -8.37 -4.82
CA ARG A 47 -5.20 -8.84 -5.09
C ARG A 47 -5.56 -10.03 -4.18
N PRO A 48 -5.86 -9.78 -2.90
CA PRO A 48 -6.10 -10.84 -1.93
C PRO A 48 -7.47 -11.54 -2.09
N GLY A 49 -8.30 -11.16 -3.07
CA GLY A 49 -9.64 -11.73 -3.26
C GLY A 49 -10.67 -11.36 -2.18
N HIS A 50 -10.28 -10.53 -1.21
CA HIS A 50 -11.08 -10.13 -0.07
C HIS A 50 -10.88 -8.63 0.24
N ILE A 51 -11.93 -7.89 0.61
CA ILE A 51 -11.87 -6.42 0.80
C ILE A 51 -11.64 -5.98 2.25
N ASN A 52 -11.66 -6.91 3.21
CA ASN A 52 -11.48 -6.56 4.62
C ASN A 52 -10.02 -6.21 4.93
N GLY A 53 -9.76 -4.93 5.23
CA GLY A 53 -8.41 -4.42 5.51
C GLY A 53 -7.68 -5.09 6.67
N LYS A 54 -8.38 -5.59 7.70
CA LYS A 54 -7.74 -6.31 8.82
C LYS A 54 -7.17 -7.66 8.35
N PHE A 55 -7.96 -8.41 7.58
CA PHE A 55 -7.52 -9.66 6.98
C PHE A 55 -6.33 -9.44 6.04
N ILE A 56 -6.33 -8.32 5.31
CA ILE A 56 -5.21 -7.97 4.42
C ILE A 56 -3.95 -7.66 5.20
N ALA A 57 -4.05 -6.93 6.31
CA ALA A 57 -2.92 -6.66 7.19
C ALA A 57 -2.30 -7.97 7.72
N GLU A 58 -3.13 -8.90 8.19
CA GLU A 58 -2.67 -10.22 8.69
C GLU A 58 -1.97 -11.05 7.60
N ILE A 59 -2.47 -11.03 6.36
CA ILE A 59 -1.80 -11.67 5.21
C ILE A 59 -0.43 -11.03 4.96
N VAL A 60 -0.37 -9.70 4.92
CA VAL A 60 0.86 -8.96 4.65
C VAL A 60 1.90 -9.22 5.74
N ASP A 61 1.50 -9.19 7.01
CA ASP A 61 2.37 -9.54 8.14
C ASP A 61 2.91 -10.96 8.01
N THR A 62 2.05 -11.91 7.63
CA THR A 62 2.45 -13.31 7.41
C THR A 62 3.44 -13.44 6.26
N LEU A 63 3.23 -12.73 5.14
CA LEU A 63 4.15 -12.73 3.99
C LEU A 63 5.52 -12.19 4.38
N PHE A 64 5.59 -11.13 5.17
CA PHE A 64 6.87 -10.57 5.63
C PHE A 64 7.64 -11.47 6.60
N LEU A 65 6.98 -12.44 7.24
CA LEU A 65 7.62 -13.44 8.09
C LEU A 65 8.17 -14.63 7.31
N GLN A 66 7.81 -14.77 6.03
CA GLN A 66 8.33 -15.85 5.20
C GLN A 66 9.69 -15.49 4.63
N ASP A 67 10.57 -16.48 4.56
CA ASP A 67 11.82 -16.40 3.81
C ASP A 67 11.47 -16.57 2.32
N ILE A 68 11.11 -15.45 1.68
CA ILE A 68 10.67 -15.44 0.28
C ILE A 68 11.91 -15.33 -0.60
N ASP A 69 12.28 -16.44 -1.21
CA ASP A 69 13.24 -16.45 -2.32
C ASP A 69 12.62 -15.78 -3.55
N ILE A 70 13.28 -14.74 -4.07
CA ILE A 70 12.97 -14.16 -5.39
C ILE A 70 13.82 -14.93 -6.40
N ILE A 71 13.18 -15.84 -7.15
CA ILE A 71 13.80 -16.65 -8.21
C ILE A 71 13.97 -15.81 -9.49
#